data_AF-W1WVM1-F1
#
_entry.id   AF-W1WVM1-F1
#
_cell.length_a   1.000
_cell.length_b   1.000
_cell.length_c   1.000
_cell.angle_alpha   90.00
_cell.angle_beta   90.00
_cell.angle_gamma   90.00
#
_symmetry.space_group_name_H-M   'P 1'
#
loop_
_entity.id
_entity.type
_entity.pdbx_description
1 polymer ?
#
loop_
_entity_poly.entity_id
_entity_poly.type
_entity_poly.pdbx_seq_one_letter_code
_entity_poly.pdbx_strand_id
1 'polypeptide(L)'
;TDKAHVAAIVKLVIQLAKENDSTATQILINAGEELGEMTLRAIKQSGLKENIKIGISGNIIRKIEIVKANFIKYLDMNLGNYSIYDEDISPTLGAYYEVINMNI
;
A
#
# COMPACT_ATOMS: atom_id res chain seq x y z
N THR A 1 4.95 14.79 -15.86
CA THR A 1 5.47 14.73 -14.47
C THR A 1 6.52 13.65 -14.42
N ASP A 2 7.76 13.99 -14.08
CA ASP A 2 8.87 13.05 -14.08
C ASP A 2 8.82 12.15 -12.83
N LYS A 3 8.70 10.83 -13.03
CA LYS A 3 8.72 9.83 -11.94
C LYS A 3 9.98 9.95 -11.09
N ALA A 4 11.12 10.36 -11.67
CA ALA A 4 12.36 10.55 -10.94
C ALA A 4 12.28 11.72 -9.96
N HIS A 5 11.61 12.81 -10.35
CA HIS A 5 11.40 13.97 -9.48
C HIS A 5 10.54 13.62 -8.26
N VAL A 6 9.44 12.90 -8.49
CA VAL A 6 8.57 12.41 -7.39
C VAL A 6 9.34 11.49 -6.45
N ALA A 7 10.14 10.57 -6.98
CA ALA A 7 10.96 9.69 -6.15
C ALA A 7 12.01 10.44 -5.32
N ALA A 8 12.59 11.53 -5.86
CA ALA A 8 13.53 12.37 -5.14
C ALA A 8 12.86 13.10 -3.96
N ILE A 9 11.65 13.64 -4.17
CA ILE A 9 10.87 14.29 -3.11
C ILE A 9 10.57 13.29 -1.99
N VAL A 10 10.15 12.07 -2.32
CA VAL A 10 9.87 11.04 -1.31
C VAL A 10 11.11 10.75 -0.45
N LYS A 11 12.30 10.66 -1.06
CA LYS A 11 13.55 10.47 -0.29
C LYS A 11 13.80 11.61 0.69
N LEU A 12 13.55 12.85 0.28
CA LEU A 12 13.70 14.03 1.13
C LEU A 12 12.70 13.99 2.31
N VAL A 13 11.43 13.68 2.05
CA VAL A 13 10.41 13.54 3.10
C VAL A 13 10.80 12.46 4.11
N ILE A 14 11.28 11.30 3.65
CA ILE A 14 11.76 10.24 4.55
C ILE A 14 12.93 10.73 5.41
N GLN A 15 13.88 11.47 4.82
CA GLN A 15 15.03 11.99 5.55
C GLN A 15 14.60 12.99 6.63
N LEU A 16 13.74 13.95 6.29
CA LEU A 16 13.23 14.95 7.24
C LEU A 16 12.44 14.30 8.37
N ALA A 17 11.62 13.28 8.09
CA ALA A 17 10.89 12.55 9.12
C ALA A 17 11.84 11.84 10.11
N LYS A 18 12.96 11.28 9.63
CA LYS A 18 14.00 10.69 10.50
C LYS A 18 14.70 11.73 11.37
N GLU A 19 14.73 12.98 10.92
CA GLU A 19 15.26 14.13 11.67
C GLU A 19 14.22 14.74 12.63
N ASN A 20 13.09 14.05 12.85
CA ASN A 20 11.97 14.47 13.69
C ASN A 20 11.21 15.70 13.18
N ASP A 21 11.26 15.98 11.87
CA ASP A 21 10.37 16.96 11.27
C ASP A 21 8.92 16.45 11.34
N SER A 22 8.09 17.18 12.08
CA SER A 22 6.70 16.81 12.34
C SER A 22 5.84 16.86 11.07
N THR A 23 6.14 17.76 10.14
CA THR A 23 5.40 17.90 8.89
C THR A 23 5.67 16.72 7.97
N ALA A 24 6.95 16.36 7.80
CA ALA A 24 7.36 15.19 7.03
C ALA A 24 6.81 13.90 7.62
N THR A 25 6.84 13.77 8.95
CA THR A 25 6.23 12.64 9.65
C THR A 25 4.73 12.56 9.36
N GLN A 26 4.01 13.69 9.46
CA GLN A 26 2.57 13.72 9.20
C GLN A 26 2.22 13.37 7.74
N ILE A 27 3.04 13.80 6.77
CA ILE A 27 2.87 13.40 5.37
C ILE A 27 2.89 11.88 5.22
N LEU A 28 3.84 11.20 5.89
CA LEU A 28 3.95 9.74 5.81
C LEU A 28 2.81 9.03 6.56
N ILE A 29 2.32 9.60 7.67
CA ILE A 29 1.14 9.10 8.38
C ILE A 29 -0.09 9.17 7.47
N ASN A 30 -0.36 10.35 6.91
CA ASN A 30 -1.50 10.59 6.02
C ASN A 30 -1.45 9.66 4.80
N ALA A 31 -0.27 9.46 4.22
CA ALA A 31 -0.12 8.53 3.09
C ALA A 31 -0.53 7.09 3.44
N GLY A 32 -0.20 6.62 4.66
CA GLY A 32 -0.65 5.31 5.14
C GLY A 32 -2.17 5.25 5.34
N GLU A 33 -2.75 6.27 5.94
CA GLU A 33 -4.20 6.36 6.18
C GLU A 33 -5.00 6.43 4.87
N GLU A 34 -4.56 7.24 3.91
CA GLU A 34 -5.18 7.37 2.58
C GLU A 34 -5.17 6.03 1.83
N LEU A 35 -4.06 5.28 1.88
CA LEU A 35 -3.98 3.93 1.31
C LEU A 35 -5.00 2.97 1.97
N GLY A 36 -5.15 3.05 3.30
CA GLY A 36 -6.11 2.25 4.05
C GLY A 36 -7.55 2.58 3.66
N GLU A 37 -7.86 3.87 3.57
CA GLU A 37 -9.17 4.38 3.16
C GLU A 37 -9.53 3.94 1.73
N MET A 38 -8.60 4.09 0.79
CA MET A 38 -8.78 3.61 -0.59
C MET A 38 -9.04 2.11 -0.65
N THR A 39 -8.29 1.32 0.13
CA THR A 39 -8.44 -0.13 0.20
C THR A 39 -9.80 -0.53 0.75
N LEU A 40 -10.24 0.11 1.84
CA LEU A 40 -11.56 -0.12 2.43
C LEU A 40 -12.69 0.21 1.45
N ARG A 41 -12.57 1.33 0.71
CA ARG A 41 -13.54 1.69 -0.33
C ARG A 41 -13.61 0.62 -1.42
N ALA A 42 -12.47 0.13 -1.89
CA ALA A 42 -12.43 -0.91 -2.91
C ALA A 42 -13.11 -2.20 -2.42
N ILE A 43 -12.79 -2.66 -1.20
CA ILE A 43 -13.42 -3.85 -0.59
C ILE A 43 -14.94 -3.71 -0.52
N LYS A 44 -15.43 -2.55 -0.03
CA LYS A 44 -16.87 -2.26 0.07
C LYS A 44 -17.56 -2.30 -1.30
N GLN A 45 -16.90 -1.78 -2.33
CA GLN A 45 -17.43 -1.78 -3.70
C GLN A 45 -17.38 -3.16 -4.37
N SER A 46 -16.42 -4.01 -4.00
CA SER A 46 -16.31 -5.37 -4.54
C SER A 46 -17.35 -6.35 -3.99
N GLY A 47 -18.09 -6.00 -2.93
CA GLY A 47 -19.07 -6.88 -2.30
C GLY A 47 -18.45 -8.07 -1.54
N LEU A 48 -17.13 -8.06 -1.32
CA LEU A 48 -16.42 -9.06 -0.53
C LEU A 48 -16.81 -8.91 0.95
N LYS A 49 -17.23 -10.00 1.59
CA LYS A 49 -17.77 -9.95 2.96
C LYS A 49 -16.93 -10.67 4.02
N GLU A 50 -16.13 -11.66 3.62
CA GLU A 50 -15.39 -12.51 4.56
C GLU A 50 -14.02 -12.89 4.00
N ASN A 51 -13.09 -13.23 4.90
CA ASN A 51 -11.74 -13.70 4.58
C ASN A 51 -10.99 -12.76 3.61
N ILE A 52 -11.06 -11.45 3.86
CA ILE A 52 -10.44 -10.46 2.98
C ILE A 52 -8.93 -10.65 2.96
N LYS A 53 -8.39 -10.96 1.78
CA LYS A 53 -6.96 -11.06 1.53
C LYS A 53 -6.49 -9.80 0.82
N ILE A 54 -5.55 -9.08 1.44
CA ILE A 54 -5.02 -7.82 0.93
C ILE A 54 -3.57 -8.06 0.51
N GLY A 55 -3.33 -8.05 -0.79
CA GLY A 55 -1.95 -8.03 -1.32
C GLY A 55 -1.40 -6.62 -1.27
N ILE A 56 -0.19 -6.44 -0.74
CA ILE A 56 0.53 -5.15 -0.79
C ILE A 56 1.63 -5.20 -1.83
N SER A 57 1.76 -4.14 -2.63
CA SER A 57 2.80 -4.01 -3.65
C SER A 57 3.34 -2.59 -3.72
N GLY A 58 4.59 -2.44 -4.18
CA GLY A 58 5.27 -1.15 -4.28
C GLY A 58 6.19 -0.81 -3.10
N ASN A 59 7.26 -0.06 -3.39
CA ASN A 59 8.32 0.23 -2.42
C ASN A 59 7.86 1.12 -1.25
N ILE A 60 6.90 2.01 -1.45
CA ILE A 60 6.46 2.97 -0.42
C ILE A 60 5.84 2.23 0.77
N ILE A 61 4.80 1.44 0.54
CA ILE A 61 4.11 0.68 1.59
C ILE A 61 4.97 -0.47 2.14
N ARG A 62 5.90 -1.04 1.35
CA ARG A 62 6.76 -2.15 1.82
C ARG A 62 7.99 -1.68 2.61
N LYS A 63 8.60 -0.53 2.27
CA LYS A 63 9.90 -0.11 2.82
C LYS A 63 9.82 1.05 3.80
N ILE A 64 8.71 1.77 3.86
CA ILE A 64 8.53 2.90 4.79
C ILE A 64 7.61 2.45 5.93
N GLU A 65 8.20 2.13 7.08
CA GLU A 65 7.51 1.52 8.22
C GLU A 65 6.33 2.36 8.71
N ILE A 66 6.50 3.68 8.85
CA ILE A 66 5.43 4.58 9.29
C ILE A 66 4.22 4.57 8.34
N VAL A 67 4.44 4.41 7.03
CA VAL A 67 3.35 4.30 6.05
C VAL A 67 2.63 2.97 6.24
N LYS A 68 3.38 1.86 6.33
CA LYS A 68 2.81 0.51 6.53
C LYS A 68 2.03 0.42 7.84
N ALA A 69 2.58 0.96 8.92
CA ALA A 69 1.96 0.93 10.24
C ALA A 69 0.64 1.69 10.26
N ASN A 70 0.58 2.89 9.66
CA ASN A 70 -0.66 3.67 9.62
C ASN A 70 -1.69 3.10 8.63
N PHE A 71 -1.24 2.46 7.54
CA PHE A 71 -2.11 1.65 6.67
C PHE A 71 -2.79 0.50 7.44
N ILE A 72 -2.00 -0.30 8.16
CA ILE A 72 -2.49 -1.43 8.97
C ILE A 72 -3.43 -0.92 10.06
N LYS A 73 -3.01 0.12 10.80
CA LYS A 73 -3.82 0.74 11.85
C LYS A 73 -5.18 1.20 11.32
N TYR A 74 -5.20 1.85 10.15
CA TYR A 74 -6.46 2.28 9.54
C TYR A 74 -7.36 1.08 9.22
N LEU A 75 -6.80 -0.01 8.68
CA LEU A 75 -7.56 -1.23 8.41
C LEU A 75 -8.07 -1.88 9.70
N ASP A 76 -7.23 -2.02 10.73
CA ASP A 76 -7.63 -2.60 12.03
C ASP A 76 -8.81 -1.85 12.68
N MET A 77 -8.86 -0.52 12.50
CA MET A 77 -9.94 0.31 13.04
C MET A 77 -11.25 0.20 12.25
N ASN A 78 -11.20 -0.17 10.97
CA ASN A 78 -12.34 -0.02 10.05
C ASN A 78 -12.77 -1.31 9.35
N LEU A 79 -11.94 -2.35 9.42
CA LEU A 79 -12.14 -3.65 8.79
C LEU A 79 -12.10 -4.71 9.89
N GLY A 80 -12.98 -5.71 9.78
CA GLY A 80 -12.99 -6.87 10.67
C GLY A 80 -11.82 -7.81 10.38
N ASN A 81 -12.09 -9.10 10.22
CA ASN A 81 -11.04 -10.07 9.91
C ASN A 81 -10.48 -9.89 8.49
N TYR A 82 -9.18 -9.70 8.39
CA TYR A 82 -8.43 -9.67 7.13
C TYR A 82 -7.05 -10.30 7.29
N SER A 83 -6.36 -10.54 6.17
CA SER A 83 -4.97 -10.97 6.17
C SER A 83 -4.18 -10.21 5.11
N ILE A 84 -2.97 -9.80 5.47
CA ILE A 84 -2.04 -9.14 4.53
C ILE A 84 -1.12 -10.19 3.93
N TYR A 85 -1.03 -10.18 2.61
CA TYR A 85 -0.06 -10.95 1.85
C TYR A 85 1.01 -9.99 1.34
N ASP A 86 2.18 -10.05 1.99
CA ASP A 86 3.37 -9.27 1.66
C ASP A 86 4.40 -10.14 0.94
N GLU A 87 3.94 -10.97 0.01
CA GLU A 87 4.83 -11.77 -0.83
C GLU A 87 5.27 -10.93 -2.05
N ASP A 88 6.52 -11.08 -2.45
CA ASP A 88 7.05 -10.49 -3.68
C ASP A 88 6.72 -11.43 -4.84
N ILE A 89 5.46 -11.41 -5.28
CA ILE A 89 5.01 -12.19 -6.43
C ILE A 89 5.29 -11.38 -7.68
N SER A 90 6.07 -11.94 -8.61
CA SER A 90 6.41 -11.24 -9.85
C SER A 90 5.14 -10.92 -10.65
N PRO A 91 4.90 -9.64 -11.01
CA PRO A 91 3.82 -9.27 -11.92
C PRO A 91 3.90 -9.98 -13.27
N THR A 92 5.09 -10.41 -13.70
CA THR A 92 5.28 -11.16 -14.95
C THR A 92 4.69 -12.58 -14.89
N LEU A 93 4.67 -13.20 -13.71
CA LEU A 93 3.99 -14.49 -13.49
C LEU A 93 2.47 -14.32 -13.62
N GLY A 94 1.92 -13.23 -13.08
CA GLY A 94 0.51 -12.88 -13.25
C GLY A 94 0.13 -12.75 -14.73
N ALA A 95 0.90 -11.96 -15.49
CA ALA A 95 0.68 -11.80 -16.93
C ALA A 95 0.80 -13.12 -17.72
N TYR A 96 1.73 -13.99 -17.33
CA TYR A 96 1.88 -15.32 -17.94
C TYR A 96 0.65 -16.20 -17.67
N TYR A 97 0.15 -16.24 -16.44
CA TYR A 97 -1.05 -17.00 -16.09
C TYR A 97 -2.31 -16.47 -16.77
N GLU A 98 -2.44 -15.14 -16.94
CA GLU A 98 -3.53 -14.57 -17.73
C GLU A 98 -3.53 -15.11 -19.16
N VAL A 99 -2.35 -15.18 -19.82
CA VAL A 99 -2.24 -15.73 -21.18
C VAL A 99 -2.59 -17.22 -21.23
N ILE A 100 -2.15 -18.03 -20.27
CA ILE A 100 -2.50 -19.46 -20.20
C ILE A 100 -4.01 -19.65 -19.95
N ASN A 101 -4.60 -18.85 -19.06
CA ASN A 101 -6.02 -18.94 -18.71
C ASN A 101 -6.94 -18.44 -19.84
N MET A 102 -6.41 -17.67 -20.79
CA MET A 102 -7.15 -17.21 -21.96
C MET A 102 -7.35 -18.28 -23.04
N ASN A 103 -6.86 -19.52 -22.87
CA ASN A 103 -6.99 -20.63 -23.85
C ASN A 103 -6.66 -20.19 -25.29
N ILE A 104 -5.49 -19.57 -25.48
CA ILE A 104 -4.93 -19.28 -26.82
C ILE A 104 -4.05 -20.44 -27.26
#